data_AF-A0A1Q5H040-F1
#
_entry.id   AF-A0A1Q5H040-F1
#
_cell.length_a   1.000
_cell.length_b   1.000
_cell.length_c   1.000
_cell.angle_alpha   90.00
_cell.angle_beta   90.00
_cell.angle_gamma   90.00
#
_symmetry.space_group_name_H-M   'P 1'
#
loop_
_entity.id
_entity.type
_entity.pdbx_description
1 polymer ?
#
loop_
_entity_poly.entity_id
_entity_poly.type
_entity_poly.pdbx_seq_one_letter_code
_entity_poly.pdbx_strand_id
1 'polypeptide(L)'
;MSISDATSTRQLNLGQTEPAAAPCGTYTWCAETGQHTTHASAYTEAPTPDGFGDCVLPANIIAETGAGAFAPCVGWLDLDLTAEQTRARVAELHRHLDTVAALADIVDGQAPLEPGTECYSVTAFGTNGALISSEVYRLDDPQPGEPAARIAVFGQPEADADLDVAGADQLVAGLEQFLPRLRAQRNHLAAVLGSGSGGSVRATDGTPGHYSWCNVAGCRTYQYDERDGGGSYVEHVGHETAITLSDGHPADDIRITAGLGADESYTSGPKVYLAVGDLDALGLGAHGVDTTIAQLEALTSALRTMRGQMDSEARP
;
A
#
# COMPACT_ATOMS: atom_id res chain seq x y z
N MET A 1 16.41 -64.03 -66.77
CA MET A 1 15.71 -64.78 -65.70
C MET A 1 14.84 -63.77 -64.96
N SER A 2 13.53 -64.01 -64.99
CA SER A 2 12.49 -63.08 -64.59
C SER A 2 12.39 -62.90 -63.09
N ILE A 3 12.09 -61.66 -62.72
CA ILE A 3 11.61 -61.20 -61.43
C ILE A 3 10.13 -61.61 -61.32
N SER A 4 9.69 -62.08 -60.16
CA SER A 4 8.27 -62.20 -59.84
C SER A 4 8.03 -61.72 -58.41
N ASP A 5 7.34 -60.58 -58.38
CA ASP A 5 6.70 -59.94 -57.25
C ASP A 5 5.72 -60.85 -56.51
N ALA A 6 5.67 -60.69 -55.18
CA ALA A 6 4.47 -60.95 -54.40
C ALA A 6 4.26 -59.77 -53.44
N THR A 7 3.67 -58.71 -54.00
CA THR A 7 3.15 -57.55 -53.28
C THR A 7 1.93 -58.00 -52.47
N SER A 8 2.10 -58.24 -51.16
CA SER A 8 0.97 -58.38 -50.25
C SER A 8 0.50 -56.99 -49.84
N THR A 9 -0.51 -56.50 -50.55
CA THR A 9 -1.12 -55.18 -50.39
C THR A 9 -1.81 -55.10 -49.02
N ARG A 10 -1.17 -54.47 -48.03
CA ARG A 10 -1.84 -53.99 -46.81
C ARG A 10 -2.68 -52.78 -47.22
N GLN A 11 -3.94 -53.01 -47.54
CA GLN A 11 -4.92 -51.94 -47.78
C GLN A 11 -4.96 -51.02 -46.55
N LEU A 12 -4.47 -49.78 -46.72
CA LEU A 12 -4.73 -48.69 -45.80
C LEU A 12 -6.21 -48.31 -45.96
N ASN A 13 -7.04 -48.72 -45.00
CA ASN A 13 -8.42 -48.24 -44.86
C ASN A 13 -8.41 -46.76 -44.46
N LEU A 14 -8.16 -45.89 -45.42
CA LEU A 14 -8.35 -44.44 -45.31
C LEU A 14 -9.84 -44.15 -45.56
N GLY A 15 -10.66 -44.18 -44.50
CA GLY A 15 -12.06 -43.79 -44.62
C GLY A 15 -13.05 -44.34 -43.59
N GLN A 16 -12.62 -45.15 -42.61
CA GLN A 16 -13.47 -45.46 -41.45
C GLN A 16 -12.99 -44.65 -40.27
N THR A 17 -13.84 -43.76 -39.76
CA THR A 17 -13.67 -43.17 -38.43
C THR A 17 -13.64 -44.35 -37.46
N GLU A 18 -12.47 -44.65 -36.88
CA GLU A 18 -12.42 -45.60 -35.78
C GLU A 18 -13.45 -45.16 -34.73
N PRO A 19 -14.30 -46.07 -34.24
CA PRO A 19 -15.24 -45.71 -33.19
C PRO A 19 -14.45 -45.14 -32.02
N ALA A 20 -14.80 -43.93 -31.59
CA ALA A 20 -14.17 -43.30 -30.45
C ALA A 20 -14.12 -44.31 -29.29
N ALA A 21 -12.92 -44.57 -28.78
CA ALA A 21 -12.74 -45.52 -27.70
C ALA A 21 -13.63 -45.11 -26.53
N ALA A 22 -14.37 -46.08 -25.98
CA ALA A 22 -15.25 -45.83 -24.85
C ALA A 22 -14.44 -45.28 -23.66
N PRO A 23 -14.99 -44.34 -22.88
CA PRO A 23 -14.31 -43.86 -21.68
C PRO A 23 -14.02 -45.00 -20.71
N CYS A 24 -12.96 -44.87 -19.92
CA CYS A 24 -12.64 -45.82 -18.87
C CYS A 24 -13.83 -46.03 -17.93
N GLY A 25 -14.24 -47.29 -17.74
CA GLY A 25 -15.34 -47.65 -16.83
C GLY A 25 -14.92 -47.85 -15.37
N THR A 26 -13.62 -47.84 -15.07
CA THR A 26 -13.08 -48.17 -13.74
C THR A 26 -13.18 -47.00 -12.78
N TYR A 27 -12.79 -45.80 -13.22
CA TYR A 27 -12.82 -44.58 -12.42
C TYR A 27 -13.44 -43.43 -13.21
N THR A 28 -14.39 -42.73 -12.60
CA THR A 28 -15.10 -41.60 -13.23
C THR A 28 -14.22 -40.38 -13.53
N TRP A 29 -13.04 -40.30 -12.90
CA TRP A 29 -12.05 -39.24 -13.11
C TRP A 29 -10.97 -39.60 -14.14
N CYS A 30 -10.93 -40.85 -14.61
CA CYS A 30 -9.90 -41.28 -15.55
C CYS A 30 -10.17 -40.66 -16.92
N ALA A 31 -9.16 -39.99 -17.47
CA ALA A 31 -9.21 -39.35 -18.78
C ALA A 31 -8.83 -40.29 -19.93
N GLU A 32 -8.23 -41.44 -19.61
CA GLU A 32 -7.87 -42.46 -20.59
C GLU A 32 -9.10 -43.19 -21.14
N THR A 33 -8.97 -43.72 -22.35
CA THR A 33 -10.05 -44.44 -23.05
C THR A 33 -9.68 -45.91 -23.27
N GLY A 34 -10.70 -46.77 -23.36
CA GLY A 34 -10.52 -48.21 -23.55
C GLY A 34 -10.23 -48.97 -22.25
N GLN A 35 -9.73 -50.21 -22.39
CA GLN A 35 -9.28 -51.04 -21.27
C GLN A 35 -7.79 -50.81 -21.03
N HIS A 36 -7.45 -50.42 -19.81
CA HIS A 36 -6.08 -50.16 -19.37
C HIS A 36 -5.93 -50.46 -17.88
N THR A 37 -4.69 -50.68 -17.44
CA THR A 37 -4.37 -50.98 -16.03
C THR A 37 -3.97 -49.74 -15.25
N THR A 38 -3.36 -48.74 -15.89
CA THR A 38 -2.99 -47.47 -15.29
C THR A 38 -4.06 -46.42 -15.60
N HIS A 39 -4.62 -45.80 -14.57
CA HIS A 39 -5.69 -44.82 -14.67
C HIS A 39 -5.14 -43.46 -14.25
N ALA A 40 -5.23 -42.47 -15.14
CA ALA A 40 -4.81 -41.10 -14.85
C ALA A 40 -5.96 -40.12 -15.14
N SER A 41 -6.12 -39.09 -14.30
CA SER A 41 -6.93 -37.92 -14.66
C SER A 41 -6.16 -37.01 -15.61
N ALA A 42 -6.86 -36.05 -16.22
CA ALA A 42 -6.19 -34.91 -16.83
C ALA A 42 -5.32 -34.18 -15.80
N TYR A 43 -4.22 -33.58 -16.25
CA TYR A 43 -3.39 -32.71 -15.43
C TYR A 43 -4.15 -31.42 -15.08
N THR A 44 -4.02 -31.03 -13.82
CA THR A 44 -4.27 -29.67 -13.37
C THR A 44 -2.95 -28.93 -13.41
N GLU A 45 -2.86 -27.92 -14.26
CA GLU A 45 -1.65 -27.13 -14.48
C GLU A 45 -1.82 -25.73 -13.90
N ALA A 46 -0.74 -25.16 -13.36
CA ALA A 46 -0.73 -23.76 -12.98
C ALA A 46 -0.85 -22.89 -14.27
N PRO A 47 -1.60 -21.77 -14.23
CA PRO A 47 -1.84 -20.94 -15.41
C PRO A 47 -0.59 -20.23 -15.95
N THR A 48 0.52 -20.27 -15.21
CA THR A 48 1.77 -19.59 -15.58
C THR A 48 2.89 -20.63 -15.69
N PRO A 49 3.47 -20.83 -16.89
CA PRO A 49 4.74 -21.53 -17.02
C PRO A 49 5.84 -20.73 -16.31
N ASP A 50 6.89 -21.39 -15.85
CA ASP A 50 8.08 -20.70 -15.38
C ASP A 50 8.77 -19.95 -16.55
N GLY A 51 9.82 -19.19 -16.24
CA GLY A 51 10.60 -18.45 -17.25
C GLY A 51 11.28 -19.34 -18.30
N PHE A 52 11.17 -20.67 -18.18
CA PHE A 52 11.73 -21.68 -19.08
C PHE A 52 10.65 -22.46 -19.84
N GLY A 53 9.36 -22.19 -19.58
CA GLY A 53 8.22 -22.82 -20.26
C GLY A 53 7.69 -24.07 -19.56
N ASP A 54 8.20 -24.42 -18.38
CA ASP A 54 7.78 -25.61 -17.62
C ASP A 54 6.64 -25.29 -16.66
N CYS A 55 5.75 -26.26 -16.44
CA CYS A 55 4.68 -26.13 -15.45
C CYS A 55 5.27 -26.21 -14.04
N VAL A 56 4.99 -25.20 -13.21
CA VAL A 56 5.59 -25.10 -11.87
C VAL A 56 5.11 -26.21 -10.94
N LEU A 57 3.85 -26.67 -11.06
CA LEU A 57 3.23 -27.65 -10.17
C LEU A 57 2.10 -28.47 -10.86
N PRO A 58 2.38 -29.30 -11.88
CA PRO A 58 1.38 -30.19 -12.45
C PRO A 58 0.94 -31.23 -11.41
N ALA A 59 -0.36 -31.46 -11.33
CA ALA A 59 -0.93 -32.50 -10.48
C ALA A 59 -2.04 -33.28 -11.21
N ASN A 60 -2.12 -34.59 -10.98
CA ASN A 60 -3.19 -35.44 -11.48
C ASN A 60 -3.52 -36.55 -10.47
N ILE A 61 -4.67 -37.20 -10.64
CA ILE A 61 -5.01 -38.40 -9.89
C ILE A 61 -4.50 -39.61 -10.68
N ILE A 62 -3.78 -40.52 -10.02
CA ILE A 62 -3.31 -41.76 -10.62
C ILE A 62 -3.72 -42.97 -9.78
N ALA A 63 -4.00 -44.10 -10.44
CA ALA A 63 -4.24 -45.39 -9.80
C ALA A 63 -3.84 -46.53 -10.74
N GLU A 64 -3.56 -47.71 -10.18
CA GLU A 64 -3.32 -48.91 -10.99
C GLU A 64 -4.24 -50.04 -10.55
N THR A 65 -4.72 -50.81 -11.52
CA THR A 65 -5.55 -52.01 -11.30
C THR A 65 -4.84 -53.24 -11.86
N GLY A 66 -4.85 -54.34 -11.12
CA GLY A 66 -4.17 -55.58 -11.52
C GLY A 66 -3.29 -56.14 -10.40
N ALA A 67 -2.43 -57.10 -10.74
CA ALA A 67 -1.44 -57.63 -9.80
C ALA A 67 -0.36 -56.58 -9.55
N GLY A 68 -0.23 -56.11 -8.30
CA GLY A 68 0.66 -55.00 -7.95
C GLY A 68 -0.01 -53.61 -7.97
N ALA A 69 -1.35 -53.57 -8.10
CA ALA A 69 -2.14 -52.35 -8.03
C ALA A 69 -1.84 -51.48 -6.81
N PHE A 70 -1.87 -50.17 -7.00
CA PHE A 70 -1.87 -49.18 -5.93
C PHE A 70 -3.18 -48.40 -5.90
N ALA A 71 -3.57 -48.00 -4.68
CA ALA A 71 -4.79 -47.23 -4.45
C ALA A 71 -4.66 -45.82 -5.06
N PRO A 72 -5.78 -45.15 -5.40
CA PRO A 72 -5.74 -43.80 -5.95
C PRO A 72 -4.91 -42.84 -5.08
N CYS A 73 -3.96 -42.16 -5.72
CA CYS A 73 -3.11 -41.13 -5.13
C CYS A 73 -3.04 -39.93 -6.07
N VAL A 74 -2.44 -38.84 -5.59
CA VAL A 74 -2.18 -37.64 -6.38
C VAL A 74 -0.73 -37.71 -6.85
N GLY A 75 -0.53 -37.81 -8.15
CA GLY A 75 0.76 -37.55 -8.77
C GLY A 75 1.00 -36.06 -8.72
N TRP A 76 2.05 -35.63 -8.02
CA TRP A 76 2.45 -34.23 -7.91
C TRP A 76 3.94 -34.13 -8.15
N LEU A 77 4.32 -33.57 -9.31
CA LEU A 77 5.69 -33.63 -9.84
C LEU A 77 6.18 -35.09 -9.97
N ASP A 78 7.22 -35.47 -9.21
CA ASP A 78 7.83 -36.80 -9.17
C ASP A 78 7.36 -37.64 -7.97
N LEU A 79 6.34 -37.17 -7.24
CA LEU A 79 5.84 -37.81 -6.02
C LEU A 79 4.41 -38.34 -6.19
N ASP A 80 4.20 -39.53 -5.65
CA ASP A 80 2.87 -40.13 -5.50
C ASP A 80 2.40 -39.97 -4.06
N LEU A 81 1.44 -39.07 -3.85
CA LEU A 81 1.01 -38.65 -2.51
C LEU A 81 -0.40 -39.15 -2.20
N THR A 82 -0.63 -39.58 -0.95
CA THR A 82 -2.00 -39.80 -0.48
C THR A 82 -2.77 -38.47 -0.44
N ALA A 83 -4.09 -38.54 -0.35
CA ALA A 83 -4.92 -37.33 -0.22
C ALA A 83 -4.56 -36.49 1.02
N GLU A 84 -4.19 -37.13 2.13
CA GLU A 84 -3.77 -36.44 3.35
C GLU A 84 -2.42 -35.74 3.15
N GLN A 85 -1.44 -36.44 2.58
CA GLN A 85 -0.12 -35.87 2.28
C GLN A 85 -0.23 -34.70 1.29
N THR A 86 -1.10 -34.82 0.28
CA THR A 86 -1.39 -33.75 -0.68
C THR A 86 -1.93 -32.52 0.04
N ARG A 87 -2.94 -32.66 0.92
CA ARG A 87 -3.48 -31.52 1.68
C ARG A 87 -2.43 -30.88 2.59
N ALA A 88 -1.60 -31.69 3.25
CA ALA A 88 -0.51 -31.18 4.08
C ALA A 88 0.51 -30.37 3.26
N ARG A 89 0.88 -30.85 2.07
CA ARG A 89 1.77 -30.14 1.14
C ARG A 89 1.15 -28.86 0.58
N VAL A 90 -0.13 -28.87 0.23
CA VAL A 90 -0.85 -27.64 -0.17
C VAL A 90 -0.84 -26.61 0.96
N ALA A 91 -1.09 -27.03 2.21
CA ALA A 91 -1.04 -26.12 3.36
C ALA A 91 0.37 -25.55 3.61
N GLU A 92 1.43 -26.33 3.38
CA GLU A 92 2.81 -25.85 3.41
C GLU A 92 3.09 -24.83 2.29
N LEU A 93 2.65 -25.12 1.07
CA LEU A 93 2.80 -24.22 -0.06
C LEU A 93 2.05 -22.89 0.16
N HIS A 94 0.82 -22.93 0.67
CA HIS A 94 0.10 -21.69 1.01
C HIS A 94 0.87 -20.85 2.03
N ARG A 95 1.38 -21.44 3.12
CA ARG A 95 2.21 -20.72 4.10
C ARG A 95 3.46 -20.11 3.47
N HIS A 96 4.08 -20.81 2.52
CA HIS A 96 5.23 -20.28 1.80
C HIS A 96 4.84 -19.12 0.89
N LEU A 97 3.73 -19.22 0.16
CA LEU A 97 3.20 -18.14 -0.67
C LEU A 97 2.83 -16.90 0.16
N ASP A 98 2.24 -17.09 1.34
CA ASP A 98 1.96 -16.02 2.29
C ASP A 98 3.26 -15.33 2.74
N THR A 99 4.33 -16.11 2.95
CA THR A 99 5.66 -15.57 3.29
C THR A 99 6.25 -14.77 2.13
N VAL A 100 6.13 -15.26 0.90
CA VAL A 100 6.58 -14.54 -0.30
C VAL A 100 5.79 -13.25 -0.51
N ALA A 101 4.48 -13.26 -0.27
CA ALA A 101 3.65 -12.06 -0.29
C ALA A 101 4.12 -11.05 0.77
N ALA A 102 4.40 -11.49 2.00
CA ALA A 102 4.95 -10.63 3.04
C ALA A 102 6.31 -10.01 2.66
N LEU A 103 7.16 -10.72 1.91
CA LEU A 103 8.40 -10.15 1.37
C LEU A 103 8.12 -9.03 0.35
N ALA A 104 7.09 -9.18 -0.48
CA ALA A 104 6.65 -8.11 -1.39
C ALA A 104 6.15 -6.91 -0.60
N ASP A 105 5.38 -7.14 0.47
CA ASP A 105 4.94 -6.07 1.37
C ASP A 105 6.13 -5.33 2.02
N ILE A 106 7.21 -6.03 2.38
CA ILE A 106 8.45 -5.38 2.84
C ILE A 106 9.06 -4.48 1.77
N VAL A 107 9.16 -4.97 0.53
CA VAL A 107 9.71 -4.19 -0.59
C VAL A 107 8.87 -2.95 -0.89
N ASP A 108 7.54 -3.06 -0.76
CA ASP A 108 6.58 -1.97 -0.99
C ASP A 108 6.35 -1.10 0.26
N GLY A 109 7.04 -1.37 1.37
CA GLY A 109 6.87 -0.64 2.63
C GLY A 109 5.48 -0.79 3.27
N GLN A 110 4.77 -1.87 2.94
CA GLN A 110 3.49 -2.30 3.50
C GLN A 110 3.63 -3.42 4.55
N ALA A 111 4.87 -3.82 4.89
CA ALA A 111 5.10 -4.87 5.86
C ALA A 111 4.42 -4.57 7.20
N PRO A 112 3.75 -5.56 7.81
CA PRO A 112 3.34 -5.46 9.19
C PRO A 112 4.57 -5.22 10.06
N LEU A 113 4.51 -4.15 10.82
CA LEU A 113 5.51 -3.81 11.82
C LEU A 113 5.37 -4.78 13.00
N GLU A 114 6.49 -5.10 13.65
CA GLU A 114 6.50 -5.98 14.82
C GLU A 114 5.56 -5.43 15.90
N PRO A 115 4.66 -6.26 16.48
CA PRO A 115 3.71 -5.77 17.48
C PRO A 115 4.45 -5.41 18.78
N GLY A 116 4.38 -4.13 19.12
CA GLY A 116 4.79 -3.59 20.41
C GLY A 116 6.06 -2.75 20.35
N THR A 117 5.93 -1.50 20.82
CA THR A 117 7.03 -0.54 21.10
C THR A 117 7.52 0.33 19.95
N GLU A 118 6.74 0.53 18.88
CA GLU A 118 7.14 1.50 17.85
C GLU A 118 6.28 2.75 17.91
N CYS A 119 6.83 3.78 18.58
CA CYS A 119 6.36 5.15 18.43
C CYS A 119 6.82 5.66 17.06
N TYR A 120 5.87 5.97 16.18
CA TYR A 120 6.14 6.59 14.89
C TYR A 120 6.14 8.09 15.06
N SER A 121 7.20 8.77 14.63
CA SER A 121 7.33 10.22 14.77
C SER A 121 7.72 10.86 13.45
N VAL A 122 6.93 11.85 13.03
CA VAL A 122 7.25 12.73 11.90
C VAL A 122 8.03 13.91 12.43
N THR A 123 9.20 14.19 11.86
CA THR A 123 10.07 15.30 12.27
C THR A 123 10.37 16.20 11.09
N ALA A 124 9.98 17.48 11.17
CA ALA A 124 10.35 18.43 10.13
C ALA A 124 11.80 18.92 10.32
N PHE A 125 12.44 19.25 9.20
CA PHE A 125 13.76 19.87 9.22
C PHE A 125 13.71 21.19 10.00
N GLY A 126 14.54 21.29 11.06
CA GLY A 126 14.64 22.50 11.89
C GLY A 126 13.78 22.51 13.16
N THR A 127 13.07 21.43 13.48
CA THR A 127 12.35 21.29 14.76
C THR A 127 13.19 20.59 15.83
N ASN A 128 12.95 20.92 17.11
CA ASN A 128 13.55 20.24 18.26
C ASN A 128 12.68 19.06 18.77
N GLY A 129 11.73 18.58 17.97
CA GLY A 129 10.77 17.55 18.35
C GLY A 129 9.93 17.05 17.17
N ALA A 130 9.11 16.04 17.43
CA ALA A 130 8.16 15.51 16.46
C ALA A 130 7.03 16.50 16.19
N LEU A 131 6.64 16.62 14.94
CA LEU A 131 5.43 17.32 14.50
C LEU A 131 4.17 16.57 14.91
N ILE A 132 4.21 15.25 14.71
CA ILE A 132 3.16 14.32 15.09
C ILE A 132 3.83 13.00 15.42
N SER A 133 3.36 12.38 16.51
CA SER A 133 3.77 11.04 16.91
C SER A 133 2.56 10.16 17.10
N SER A 134 2.70 8.86 16.86
CA SER A 134 1.62 7.89 17.11
C SER A 134 2.16 6.59 17.69
N GLU A 135 1.43 6.00 18.62
CA GLU A 135 1.73 4.70 19.20
C GLU A 135 0.45 3.91 19.44
N VAL A 136 0.53 2.58 19.29
CA VAL A 136 -0.53 1.66 19.68
C VAL A 136 -0.29 1.20 21.12
N TYR A 137 -1.34 1.21 21.94
CA TYR A 137 -1.28 0.75 23.32
C TYR A 137 -2.53 -0.06 23.66
N ARG A 138 -2.43 -0.86 24.74
CA ARG A 138 -3.56 -1.60 25.30
C ARG A 138 -4.06 -0.95 26.57
N LEU A 139 -5.39 -0.97 26.75
CA LEU A 139 -6.04 -0.58 27.99
C LEU A 139 -5.96 -1.73 29.00
N ASP A 140 -5.58 -1.41 30.23
CA ASP A 140 -5.47 -2.40 31.32
C ASP A 140 -6.86 -2.90 31.80
N ASP A 141 -7.90 -2.07 31.69
CA ASP A 141 -9.28 -2.39 32.12
C ASP A 141 -10.32 -1.71 31.19
N PRO A 142 -10.49 -2.20 29.94
CA PRO A 142 -11.44 -1.61 28.99
C PRO A 142 -12.88 -1.83 29.45
N GLN A 143 -13.74 -0.82 29.29
CA GLN A 143 -15.17 -0.98 29.59
C GLN A 143 -15.82 -2.03 28.67
N PRO A 144 -16.87 -2.74 29.13
CA PRO A 144 -17.57 -3.71 28.29
C PRO A 144 -18.09 -3.08 26.99
N GLY A 145 -17.54 -3.53 25.86
CA GLY A 145 -17.88 -3.01 24.52
C GLY A 145 -16.87 -2.02 23.94
N GLU A 146 -15.86 -1.61 24.70
CA GLU A 146 -14.73 -0.81 24.19
C GLU A 146 -13.60 -1.71 23.67
N PRO A 147 -12.90 -1.32 22.59
CA PRO A 147 -11.74 -2.04 22.11
C PRO A 147 -10.60 -1.98 23.14
N ALA A 148 -9.95 -3.12 23.37
CA ALA A 148 -8.84 -3.24 24.32
C ALA A 148 -7.54 -2.59 23.85
N ALA A 149 -7.44 -2.25 22.56
CA ALA A 149 -6.31 -1.55 21.97
C ALA A 149 -6.77 -0.20 21.38
N ARG A 150 -5.91 0.82 21.49
CA ARG A 150 -6.11 2.17 20.95
C ARG A 150 -4.83 2.68 20.31
N ILE A 151 -4.96 3.69 19.45
CA ILE A 151 -3.81 4.45 18.93
C ILE A 151 -3.82 5.82 19.58
N ALA A 152 -2.81 6.13 20.38
CA ALA A 152 -2.56 7.49 20.82
C ALA A 152 -1.85 8.26 19.70
N VAL A 153 -2.32 9.46 19.40
CA VAL A 153 -1.70 10.38 18.45
C VAL A 153 -1.39 11.67 19.18
N PHE A 154 -0.12 12.06 19.21
CA PHE A 154 0.36 13.25 19.90
C PHE A 154 0.77 14.33 18.91
N GLY A 155 0.13 15.49 18.99
CA GLY A 155 0.66 16.76 18.49
C GLY A 155 1.51 17.45 19.57
N GLN A 156 2.22 18.52 19.22
CA GLN A 156 2.88 19.38 20.22
C GLN A 156 2.02 20.63 20.49
N PRO A 157 2.01 21.18 21.71
CA PRO A 157 2.58 20.64 22.95
C PRO A 157 1.58 19.85 23.82
N GLU A 158 0.27 19.88 23.53
CA GLU A 158 -0.77 19.39 24.47
C GLU A 158 -1.98 18.72 23.80
N ALA A 159 -1.96 18.53 22.46
CA ALA A 159 -3.07 17.86 21.78
C ALA A 159 -2.75 16.37 21.62
N ASP A 160 -3.47 15.52 22.33
CA ASP A 160 -3.42 14.06 22.22
C ASP A 160 -4.79 13.50 21.86
N ALA A 161 -4.85 12.71 20.79
CA ALA A 161 -6.07 12.05 20.34
C ALA A 161 -5.96 10.55 20.58
N ASP A 162 -6.93 9.99 21.32
CA ASP A 162 -7.04 8.56 21.58
C ASP A 162 -7.99 7.91 20.57
N LEU A 163 -7.42 7.30 19.54
CA LEU A 163 -8.18 6.78 18.42
C LEU A 163 -8.62 5.33 18.66
N ASP A 164 -9.92 5.11 18.53
CA ASP A 164 -10.49 3.79 18.28
C ASP A 164 -10.29 3.38 16.81
N VAL A 165 -10.83 2.22 16.40
CA VAL A 165 -10.71 1.72 15.02
C VAL A 165 -11.28 2.72 14.01
N ALA A 166 -12.42 3.35 14.31
CA ALA A 166 -13.05 4.30 13.41
C ALA A 166 -12.26 5.60 13.31
N GLY A 167 -11.71 6.10 14.42
CA GLY A 167 -10.81 7.24 14.47
C GLY A 167 -9.52 6.97 13.68
N ALA A 168 -8.94 5.78 13.82
CA ALA A 168 -7.77 5.37 13.05
C ALA A 168 -8.05 5.31 11.53
N ASP A 169 -9.19 4.75 11.13
CA ASP A 169 -9.62 4.70 9.72
C ASP A 169 -9.83 6.13 9.16
N GLN A 170 -10.44 7.03 9.93
CA GLN A 170 -10.62 8.44 9.56
C GLN A 170 -9.29 9.17 9.41
N LEU A 171 -8.35 8.94 10.32
CA LEU A 171 -7.01 9.51 10.27
C LEU A 171 -6.25 9.07 9.00
N VAL A 172 -6.25 7.78 8.70
CA VAL A 172 -5.62 7.24 7.48
C VAL A 172 -6.24 7.89 6.24
N ALA A 173 -7.57 7.93 6.16
CA ALA A 173 -8.26 8.57 5.03
C ALA A 173 -7.95 10.08 4.92
N GLY A 174 -7.83 10.77 6.05
CA GLY A 174 -7.45 12.19 6.11
C GLY A 174 -6.04 12.41 5.54
N LEU A 175 -5.06 11.63 5.99
CA LEU A 175 -3.67 11.71 5.50
C LEU A 175 -3.58 11.38 4.01
N GLU A 176 -4.31 10.38 3.53
CA GLU A 176 -4.40 10.02 2.11
C GLU A 176 -4.95 11.16 1.24
N GLN A 177 -5.87 11.97 1.77
CA GLN A 177 -6.38 13.17 1.07
C GLN A 177 -5.42 14.36 1.16
N PHE A 178 -4.70 14.50 2.27
CA PHE A 178 -3.76 15.60 2.52
C PHE A 178 -2.50 15.48 1.67
N LEU A 179 -1.90 14.29 1.60
CA LEU A 179 -0.63 14.04 0.92
C LEU A 179 -0.60 14.49 -0.55
N PRO A 180 -1.61 14.19 -1.40
CA PRO A 180 -1.66 14.71 -2.77
C PRO A 180 -1.70 16.24 -2.84
N ARG A 181 -2.38 16.90 -1.91
CA ARG A 181 -2.49 18.37 -1.87
C ARG A 181 -1.15 19.00 -1.44
N LEU A 182 -0.47 18.41 -0.46
CA LEU A 182 0.87 18.83 -0.07
C LEU A 182 1.89 18.64 -1.21
N ARG A 183 1.82 17.53 -1.96
CA ARG A 183 2.63 17.33 -3.19
C ARG A 183 2.32 18.40 -4.25
N ALA A 184 1.06 18.79 -4.42
CA ALA A 184 0.69 19.86 -5.34
C ALA A 184 1.30 21.21 -4.90
N GLN A 185 1.27 21.53 -3.60
CA GLN A 185 1.94 22.72 -3.06
C GLN A 185 3.46 22.67 -3.25
N ARG A 186 4.10 21.51 -3.05
CA ARG A 186 5.53 21.31 -3.36
C ARG A 186 5.84 21.60 -4.82
N ASN A 187 5.03 21.07 -5.74
CA ASN A 187 5.21 21.28 -7.18
C ASN A 187 5.03 22.75 -7.55
N HIS A 188 4.08 23.44 -6.91
CA HIS A 188 3.87 24.87 -7.09
C HIS A 188 5.09 25.66 -6.59
N LEU A 189 5.60 25.35 -5.40
CA LEU A 189 6.83 25.98 -4.88
C LEU A 189 8.00 25.79 -5.86
N ALA A 190 8.21 24.58 -6.37
CA ALA A 190 9.26 24.31 -7.35
C ALA A 190 9.09 25.13 -8.65
N ALA A 191 7.85 25.30 -9.13
CA ALA A 191 7.56 26.13 -10.31
C ALA A 191 7.85 27.62 -10.06
N VAL A 192 7.50 28.14 -8.88
CA VAL A 192 7.78 29.53 -8.48
C VAL A 192 9.28 29.78 -8.41
N LEU A 193 10.03 28.87 -7.77
CA LEU A 193 11.48 28.99 -7.62
C LEU A 193 12.23 28.77 -8.96
N GLY A 194 11.77 27.82 -9.78
CA GLY A 194 12.36 27.49 -11.08
C GLY A 194 12.14 28.55 -12.16
N SER A 195 11.14 29.43 -12.00
CA SER A 195 10.86 30.53 -12.93
C SER A 195 11.86 31.70 -12.83
N GLY A 196 12.87 31.62 -11.94
CA GLY A 196 14.11 32.39 -12.04
C GLY A 196 13.97 33.92 -12.03
N SER A 197 12.85 34.48 -11.57
CA SER A 197 12.62 35.92 -11.56
C SER A 197 12.22 36.39 -10.17
N GLY A 198 13.16 37.03 -9.47
CA GLY A 198 12.87 38.09 -8.49
C GLY A 198 12.24 39.33 -9.15
N GLY A 199 11.33 39.13 -10.10
CA GLY A 199 10.53 40.17 -10.68
C GLY A 199 9.20 40.18 -9.95
N SER A 200 8.86 41.33 -9.36
CA SER A 200 7.47 41.70 -9.09
C SER A 200 6.57 41.14 -10.19
N VAL A 201 5.90 40.03 -9.90
CA VAL A 201 4.91 39.46 -10.80
C VAL A 201 3.73 40.40 -10.67
N ARG A 202 3.55 41.27 -11.66
CA ARG A 202 2.26 41.93 -11.89
C ARG A 202 1.22 40.80 -11.88
N ALA A 203 0.43 40.75 -10.81
CA ALA A 203 -0.71 39.86 -10.70
C ALA A 203 -1.51 39.96 -12.01
N THR A 204 -1.90 38.81 -12.56
CA THR A 204 -2.93 38.72 -13.62
C THR A 204 -4.25 39.38 -13.21
N ASP A 205 -4.37 39.71 -11.92
CA ASP A 205 -5.56 40.16 -11.21
C ASP A 205 -5.45 41.65 -10.81
N GLY A 206 -4.32 42.30 -11.09
CA GLY A 206 -4.18 43.76 -10.99
C GLY A 206 -3.92 44.34 -9.61
N THR A 207 -3.81 43.54 -8.53
CA THR A 207 -3.47 44.03 -7.19
C THR A 207 -1.94 44.20 -7.06
N PRO A 208 -1.40 45.43 -7.01
CA PRO A 208 0.03 45.64 -6.86
C PRO A 208 0.53 45.05 -5.52
N GLY A 209 1.70 44.42 -5.55
CA GLY A 209 2.36 43.91 -4.33
C GLY A 209 2.12 42.43 -4.01
N HIS A 210 1.23 41.71 -4.70
CA HIS A 210 0.97 40.27 -4.42
C HIS A 210 1.54 39.33 -5.49
N TYR A 211 1.87 38.10 -5.09
CA TYR A 211 2.19 37.03 -6.02
C TYR A 211 0.93 36.49 -6.71
N SER A 212 1.08 35.88 -7.88
CA SER A 212 -0.03 35.26 -8.63
C SER A 212 -0.69 34.07 -7.94
N TRP A 213 -0.03 33.51 -6.92
CA TRP A 213 -0.54 32.40 -6.10
C TRP A 213 -1.18 32.87 -4.80
N CYS A 214 -1.13 34.17 -4.48
CA CYS A 214 -1.66 34.70 -3.24
C CYS A 214 -3.18 34.53 -3.19
N ASN A 215 -3.67 34.08 -2.04
CA ASN A 215 -5.01 34.38 -1.59
C ASN A 215 -5.00 35.81 -1.03
N VAL A 216 -5.26 36.79 -1.89
CA VAL A 216 -5.16 38.23 -1.54
C VAL A 216 -5.98 38.60 -0.30
N ALA A 217 -7.13 37.95 -0.08
CA ALA A 217 -7.96 38.19 1.09
C ALA A 217 -7.32 37.72 2.42
N GLY A 218 -6.35 36.80 2.35
CA GLY A 218 -5.60 36.31 3.51
C GLY A 218 -4.30 37.06 3.77
N CYS A 219 -3.74 37.76 2.78
CA CYS A 219 -2.48 38.49 2.94
C CYS A 219 -2.61 39.60 3.98
N ARG A 220 -1.58 39.79 4.80
CA ARG A 220 -1.57 40.79 5.88
C ARG A 220 -0.43 41.78 5.69
N THR A 221 -0.72 43.07 5.86
CA THR A 221 0.30 44.11 5.91
C THR A 221 0.55 44.48 7.35
N TYR A 222 1.77 44.30 7.82
CA TYR A 222 2.20 44.71 9.14
C TYR A 222 2.89 46.07 9.06
N GLN A 223 2.72 46.88 10.10
CA GLN A 223 3.47 48.12 10.30
C GLN A 223 4.26 48.01 11.59
N TYR A 224 5.52 48.41 11.58
CA TYR A 224 6.36 48.48 12.77
C TYR A 224 6.77 49.92 13.07
N ASP A 225 6.93 50.20 14.36
CA ASP A 225 7.08 51.56 14.88
C ASP A 225 8.34 52.27 14.35
N GLU A 226 8.26 53.59 14.22
CA GLU A 226 9.36 54.44 13.76
C GLU A 226 10.62 54.35 14.62
N ARG A 227 10.50 53.92 15.89
CA ARG A 227 11.65 53.71 16.79
C ARG A 227 12.60 52.63 16.30
N ASP A 228 12.12 51.68 15.52
CA ASP A 228 12.91 50.59 14.93
C ASP A 228 13.21 50.82 13.44
N GLY A 229 13.09 52.08 12.98
CA GLY A 229 13.38 52.50 11.61
C GLY A 229 12.14 52.71 10.74
N GLY A 230 10.96 52.31 11.21
CA GLY A 230 9.68 52.50 10.53
C GLY A 230 9.55 51.71 9.21
N GLY A 231 8.37 51.17 8.93
CA GLY A 231 8.10 50.52 7.66
C GLY A 231 6.89 49.60 7.68
N SER A 232 6.66 48.95 6.55
CA SER A 232 5.65 47.93 6.40
C SER A 232 6.18 46.76 5.57
N TYR A 233 5.75 45.57 5.91
CA TYR A 233 5.99 44.37 5.09
C TYR A 233 4.67 43.62 4.89
N VAL A 234 4.57 42.90 3.78
CA VAL A 234 3.41 42.04 3.50
C VAL A 234 3.77 40.58 3.78
N GLU A 235 2.95 39.94 4.59
CA GLU A 235 2.88 38.50 4.73
C GLU A 235 1.93 37.96 3.66
N HIS A 236 2.49 37.29 2.66
CA HIS A 236 1.76 36.66 1.58
C HIS A 236 1.35 35.26 1.96
N VAL A 237 0.07 34.96 1.82
CA VAL A 237 -0.48 33.63 2.07
C VAL A 237 -1.18 33.11 0.82
N GLY A 238 -0.95 31.85 0.48
CA GLY A 238 -1.63 31.12 -0.57
C GLY A 238 -2.89 30.43 -0.06
N HIS A 239 -3.43 29.53 -0.87
CA HIS A 239 -4.51 28.66 -0.43
C HIS A 239 -4.00 27.61 0.56
N GLU A 240 -4.65 27.55 1.72
CA GLU A 240 -4.41 26.55 2.74
C GLU A 240 -5.09 25.22 2.36
N THR A 241 -4.42 24.11 2.63
CA THR A 241 -5.04 22.80 2.79
C THR A 241 -4.91 22.39 4.25
N ALA A 242 -5.97 21.79 4.80
CA ALA A 242 -6.00 21.35 6.18
C ALA A 242 -6.63 19.96 6.28
N ILE A 243 -6.19 19.21 7.28
CA ILE A 243 -6.94 18.09 7.85
C ILE A 243 -7.04 18.28 9.35
N THR A 244 -8.14 17.78 9.92
CA THR A 244 -8.33 17.71 11.37
C THR A 244 -8.42 16.24 11.74
N LEU A 245 -7.61 15.85 12.70
CA LEU A 245 -7.67 14.55 13.35
C LEU A 245 -8.52 14.76 14.59
N SER A 246 -9.59 13.98 14.74
CA SER A 246 -10.51 14.09 15.87
C SER A 246 -10.80 12.69 16.38
N ASP A 247 -10.79 12.53 17.70
CA ASP A 247 -11.29 11.35 18.40
C ASP A 247 -12.80 11.48 18.72
N GLY A 248 -13.44 12.57 18.28
CA GLY A 248 -14.81 12.94 18.64
C GLY A 248 -14.92 13.96 19.77
N HIS A 249 -13.81 14.31 20.42
CA HIS A 249 -13.70 15.40 21.39
C HIS A 249 -13.00 16.61 20.74
N PRO A 250 -13.72 17.70 20.44
CA PRO A 250 -13.13 18.85 19.75
C PRO A 250 -11.98 19.55 20.46
N ALA A 251 -11.78 19.28 21.75
CA ALA A 251 -10.66 19.81 22.53
C ALA A 251 -9.33 19.15 22.16
N ASP A 252 -9.41 17.94 21.60
CA ASP A 252 -8.28 17.04 21.36
C ASP A 252 -7.97 16.96 19.85
N ASP A 253 -8.63 17.83 19.07
CA ASP A 253 -8.50 17.90 17.62
C ASP A 253 -7.09 18.35 17.21
N ILE A 254 -6.33 17.47 16.56
CA ILE A 254 -5.04 17.81 15.96
C ILE A 254 -5.28 18.31 14.54
N ARG A 255 -5.12 19.61 14.31
CA ARG A 255 -5.24 20.20 12.97
C ARG A 255 -3.88 20.29 12.29
N ILE A 256 -3.71 19.64 11.13
CA ILE A 256 -2.53 19.81 10.27
C ILE A 256 -2.89 20.74 9.13
N THR A 257 -2.21 21.89 9.01
CA THR A 257 -2.41 22.85 7.92
C THR A 257 -1.13 23.04 7.11
N ALA A 258 -1.28 23.20 5.80
CA ALA A 258 -0.17 23.56 4.92
C ALA A 258 -0.61 24.62 3.92
N GLY A 259 0.24 25.61 3.68
CA GLY A 259 -0.01 26.69 2.73
C GLY A 259 1.28 27.22 2.13
N LEU A 260 1.26 27.63 0.86
CA LEU A 260 2.35 28.42 0.31
C LEU A 260 2.33 29.81 0.98
N GLY A 261 3.48 30.32 1.38
CA GLY A 261 3.57 31.66 1.96
C GLY A 261 4.90 32.33 1.64
N ALA A 262 4.95 33.64 1.78
CA ALA A 262 6.17 34.42 1.67
C ALA A 262 6.05 35.63 2.58
N ASP A 263 6.98 35.77 3.52
CA ASP A 263 7.03 36.93 4.40
C ASP A 263 8.15 37.85 3.94
N GLU A 264 7.78 39.06 3.51
CA GLU A 264 8.71 40.07 3.01
C GLU A 264 9.69 40.58 4.08
N SER A 265 9.42 40.37 5.37
CA SER A 265 10.37 40.68 6.44
C SER A 265 11.59 39.74 6.43
N TYR A 266 11.49 38.58 5.75
CA TYR A 266 12.58 37.62 5.59
C TYR A 266 13.05 37.54 4.13
N THR A 267 14.36 37.42 3.93
CA THR A 267 14.96 37.26 2.58
C THR A 267 14.79 35.86 1.99
N SER A 268 14.06 34.96 2.66
CA SER A 268 14.08 33.53 2.35
C SER A 268 13.15 33.10 1.20
N GLY A 269 12.44 34.04 0.59
CA GLY A 269 11.51 33.79 -0.51
C GLY A 269 10.31 32.91 -0.12
N PRO A 270 9.50 32.47 -1.10
CA PRO A 270 8.35 31.62 -0.85
C PRO A 270 8.72 30.25 -0.26
N LYS A 271 7.89 29.77 0.65
CA LYS A 271 8.01 28.46 1.34
C LYS A 271 6.64 27.83 1.51
N VAL A 272 6.60 26.53 1.75
CA VAL A 272 5.38 25.90 2.28
C VAL A 272 5.43 25.99 3.79
N TYR A 273 4.51 26.71 4.38
CA TYR A 273 4.30 26.79 5.82
C TYR A 273 3.44 25.61 6.24
N LEU A 274 3.95 24.80 7.17
CA LEU A 274 3.26 23.66 7.75
C LEU A 274 3.05 23.92 9.24
N ALA A 275 1.83 23.80 9.73
CA ALA A 275 1.50 23.88 11.15
C ALA A 275 0.75 22.63 11.60
N VAL A 276 0.93 22.25 12.86
CA VAL A 276 0.22 21.15 13.52
C VAL A 276 -0.31 21.68 14.85
N GLY A 277 -1.62 21.65 15.06
CA GLY A 277 -2.28 22.27 16.19
C GLY A 277 -1.99 23.78 16.25
N ASP A 278 -1.68 24.27 17.45
CA ASP A 278 -1.35 25.67 17.72
C ASP A 278 0.16 25.99 17.61
N LEU A 279 0.95 25.09 16.99
CA LEU A 279 2.38 25.31 16.81
C LEU A 279 2.69 26.44 15.83
N ASP A 280 3.82 27.11 16.06
CA ASP A 280 4.40 28.03 15.11
C ASP A 280 4.61 27.32 13.76
N ALA A 281 4.13 27.97 12.69
CA ALA A 281 4.21 27.41 11.36
C ALA A 281 5.66 27.30 10.88
N LEU A 282 6.04 26.11 10.40
CA LEU A 282 7.37 25.84 9.89
C LEU A 282 7.45 26.16 8.41
N GLY A 283 8.28 27.14 8.05
CA GLY A 283 8.57 27.45 6.66
C GLY A 283 9.54 26.43 6.03
N LEU A 284 9.02 25.54 5.19
CA LEU A 284 9.75 24.49 4.50
C LEU A 284 10.09 24.87 3.05
N GLY A 285 11.35 24.69 2.66
CA GLY A 285 11.76 24.68 1.25
C GLY A 285 11.42 23.36 0.57
N ALA A 286 11.62 23.24 -0.75
CA ALA A 286 11.21 22.07 -1.54
C ALA A 286 11.70 20.72 -0.96
N HIS A 287 12.98 20.62 -0.59
CA HIS A 287 13.53 19.42 0.06
C HIS A 287 12.85 19.15 1.42
N GLY A 288 12.63 20.17 2.24
CA GLY A 288 11.95 20.01 3.52
C GLY A 288 10.54 19.44 3.34
N VAL A 289 9.81 19.94 2.34
CA VAL A 289 8.48 19.43 1.99
C VAL A 289 8.54 17.99 1.50
N ASP A 290 9.50 17.63 0.64
CA ASP A 290 9.68 16.24 0.17
C ASP A 290 9.97 15.28 1.33
N THR A 291 10.83 15.67 2.27
CA THR A 291 11.12 14.88 3.47
C THR A 291 9.89 14.71 4.34
N THR A 292 9.12 15.77 4.58
CA THR A 292 7.87 15.69 5.35
C THR A 292 6.83 14.81 4.67
N ILE A 293 6.68 14.89 3.35
CA ILE A 293 5.78 14.02 2.57
C ILE A 293 6.16 12.55 2.80
N ALA A 294 7.43 12.20 2.66
CA ALA A 294 7.91 10.82 2.86
C ALA A 294 7.65 10.32 4.30
N GLN A 295 7.83 11.18 5.31
CA GLN A 295 7.54 10.80 6.69
C GLN A 295 6.04 10.66 6.96
N LEU A 296 5.20 11.52 6.40
CA LEU A 296 3.74 11.40 6.52
C LEU A 296 3.21 10.16 5.79
N GLU A 297 3.81 9.77 4.66
CA GLU A 297 3.53 8.50 3.98
C GLU A 297 3.89 7.31 4.87
N ALA A 298 5.07 7.33 5.48
CA ALA A 298 5.50 6.29 6.42
C ALA A 298 4.57 6.20 7.64
N LEU A 299 4.16 7.34 8.21
CA LEU A 299 3.16 7.39 9.28
C LEU A 299 1.83 6.80 8.83
N THR A 300 1.36 7.14 7.63
CA THR A 300 0.10 6.60 7.08
C THR A 300 0.15 5.08 6.97
N SER A 301 1.26 4.52 6.47
CA SER A 301 1.46 3.07 6.42
C SER A 301 1.51 2.46 7.83
N ALA A 302 2.22 3.08 8.77
CA ALA A 302 2.28 2.61 10.16
C ALA A 302 0.90 2.59 10.83
N LEU A 303 0.07 3.60 10.58
CA LEU A 303 -1.31 3.66 11.08
C LEU A 303 -2.19 2.53 10.52
N ARG A 304 -2.05 2.18 9.23
CA ARG A 304 -2.76 1.02 8.67
C ARG A 304 -2.34 -0.27 9.37
N THR A 305 -1.05 -0.43 9.64
CA THR A 305 -0.51 -1.57 10.38
C THR A 305 -1.07 -1.62 11.80
N MET A 306 -0.99 -0.53 12.57
CA MET A 306 -1.51 -0.47 13.94
C MET A 306 -3.02 -0.76 13.98
N ARG A 307 -3.78 -0.25 13.01
CA ARG A 307 -5.20 -0.56 12.84
C ARG A 307 -5.45 -2.05 12.55
N GLY A 308 -4.61 -2.68 11.73
CA GLY A 308 -4.64 -4.13 11.50
C GLY A 308 -4.36 -4.93 12.79
N GLN A 309 -3.45 -4.45 13.63
CA GLN A 309 -3.18 -5.05 14.94
C GLN A 309 -4.41 -4.94 15.87
N MET A 310 -5.06 -3.77 15.93
CA MET A 310 -6.30 -3.57 16.70
C MET A 310 -7.40 -4.58 16.30
N ASP A 311 -7.58 -4.83 15.00
CA ASP A 311 -8.54 -5.81 14.49
C ASP A 311 -8.21 -7.25 14.92
N SER A 312 -6.93 -7.59 15.01
CA SER A 312 -6.47 -8.93 15.41
C SER A 312 -6.69 -9.20 16.90
N GLU A 313 -6.57 -8.17 17.74
CA GLU A 313 -6.78 -8.26 19.19
C GLU A 313 -8.26 -8.22 19.58
N ALA A 314 -9.12 -7.64 18.73
CA ALA A 314 -10.57 -7.63 18.93
C ALA A 314 -11.26 -8.98 18.63
N ARG A 315 -10.57 -9.93 17.97
CA ARG A 315 -11.11 -11.27 17.68
C ARG A 315 -10.63 -12.28 18.73
N PRO A 316 -11.55 -12.92 19.49
CA PRO A 316 -11.20 -13.94 20.48
C PRO A 316 -10.69 -15.25 19.85
#